data_AF-A0A7V3HNG9-F1
#
_entry.id   AF-A0A7V3HNG9-F1
#
_cell.length_a   1.000
_cell.length_b   1.000
_cell.length_c   1.000
_cell.angle_alpha   90.00
_cell.angle_beta   90.00
_cell.angle_gamma   90.00
#
_symmetry.space_group_name_H-M   'P 1'
#
loop_
_entity.id
_entity.type
_entity.pdbx_description
1 polymer ?
#
loop_
_entity_poly.entity_id
_entity_poly.type
_entity_poly.pdbx_seq_one_letter_code
_entity_poly.pdbx_strand_id
1 'polypeptide(L)'
;MIALLLGSVFEVSQAELDSALADAGRNRPELEKAISGAGELADQASWLIVNMPHLDRLEITGACLLNHIILANELRAGLPDTIFRDFLLSYRIWDEPCEDWRGPLREAFADCRSPEDIRKNVMRIVKLDTARYFFGPFPSPLSTLRAGRGSRMEQAVLLVAALRARGFPARLARCPSPSSVWVEYYQHGEWRPLYLEKPKALSLVLVQKGFGWVQATPRYLRPATLRLRFSLFGQPDTSFEGFSVQRREAWRWEPLDDLWWPLEDGREPKDGDSWVFQLGPGEYLLTWGRRNARGEPFVRTKELRLRGGEEVSLTLETGIPPEELEPGDIMARALDSLPRITLLDGRALNGIIQYPCVIAFIGDDEGSYRTQKQLEDISGLRVYLIRVGPGEGLRVSPDSLTSSLGSGRLPAVILLDQAGKPSLYVEGFCEGLPLYIKALME
;
A
#
# COMPACT_ATOMS: atom_id res chain seq x y z
N MET A 1 37.61 10.84 15.73
CA MET A 1 37.43 10.01 14.52
C MET A 1 36.21 9.13 14.78
N ILE A 2 35.04 9.52 14.28
CA ILE A 2 33.85 8.68 14.32
C ILE A 2 33.98 7.75 13.12
N ALA A 3 34.32 6.49 13.36
CA ALA A 3 34.26 5.47 12.33
C ALA A 3 32.77 5.23 12.02
N LEU A 4 32.30 5.71 10.87
CA LEU A 4 31.08 5.16 10.29
C LEU A 4 31.39 3.70 9.97
N LEU A 5 30.84 2.78 10.77
CA LEU A 5 30.70 1.38 10.39
C LEU A 5 29.78 1.36 9.18
N LEU A 6 30.35 1.27 7.99
CA LEU A 6 29.61 0.94 6.78
C LEU A 6 29.21 -0.54 6.93
N GLY A 7 27.94 -0.76 7.28
CA GLY A 7 27.36 -2.09 7.36
C GLY A 7 27.48 -2.87 6.04
N SER A 8 27.45 -4.20 6.13
CA SER A 8 27.44 -5.06 4.94
C SER A 8 26.17 -4.79 4.12
N VAL A 9 26.24 -4.86 2.78
CA VAL A 9 25.06 -4.69 1.91
C VAL A 9 23.98 -5.76 2.17
N PHE A 10 24.36 -6.86 2.80
CA PHE A 10 23.53 -8.00 3.18
C PHE A 10 23.26 -8.07 4.69
N GLU A 11 23.59 -7.02 5.44
CA GLU A 11 23.40 -7.02 6.88
C GLU A 11 21.92 -7.12 7.23
N VAL A 12 21.62 -8.07 8.12
CA VAL A 12 20.29 -8.37 8.65
C VAL A 12 20.47 -8.68 10.12
N SER A 13 19.60 -8.15 10.97
CA SER A 13 19.65 -8.46 12.39
C SER A 13 19.17 -9.89 12.67
N GLN A 14 19.70 -10.51 13.71
CA GLN A 14 19.27 -11.85 14.12
C GLN A 14 17.76 -11.90 14.39
N ALA A 15 17.18 -10.83 14.94
CA ALA A 15 15.75 -10.74 15.22
C ALA A 15 14.89 -10.75 13.95
N GLU A 16 15.32 -10.05 12.88
CA GLU A 16 14.62 -10.07 11.58
C GLU A 16 14.68 -11.47 10.96
N LEU A 17 15.84 -12.12 11.01
CA LEU A 17 16.01 -13.47 10.49
C LEU A 17 15.16 -14.49 11.27
N ASP A 18 15.17 -14.45 12.59
CA ASP A 18 14.38 -15.34 13.44
C ASP A 18 12.87 -15.16 13.17
N SER A 19 12.43 -13.90 12.98
CA SER A 19 11.04 -13.60 12.60
C SER A 19 10.68 -14.18 11.23
N ALA A 20 11.56 -14.03 10.23
CA ALA A 20 11.33 -14.57 8.89
C ALA A 20 11.32 -16.11 8.89
N LEU A 21 12.21 -16.75 9.66
CA LEU A 21 12.23 -18.21 9.83
C LEU A 21 11.00 -18.73 10.57
N ALA A 22 10.46 -17.97 11.52
CA ALA A 22 9.19 -18.29 12.17
C ALA A 22 8.01 -18.19 11.19
N ASP A 23 7.98 -17.15 10.35
CA ASP A 23 6.97 -16.96 9.30
C ASP A 23 6.95 -18.10 8.27
N ALA A 24 8.11 -18.73 8.01
CA ALA A 24 8.22 -19.88 7.11
C ALA A 24 7.50 -21.15 7.62
N GLY A 25 7.11 -21.21 8.89
CA GLY A 25 6.35 -22.32 9.47
C GLY A 25 7.04 -23.68 9.24
N ARG A 26 6.34 -24.60 8.54
CA ARG A 26 6.85 -25.95 8.26
C ARG A 26 8.03 -25.97 7.29
N ASN A 27 8.23 -24.91 6.51
CA ASN A 27 9.32 -24.81 5.54
C ASN A 27 10.63 -24.27 6.15
N ARG A 28 10.61 -23.86 7.42
CA ARG A 28 11.81 -23.40 8.15
C ARG A 28 13.05 -24.29 7.96
N PRO A 29 12.98 -25.63 8.06
CA PRO A 29 14.17 -26.49 7.90
C PRO A 29 14.84 -26.37 6.52
N GLU A 30 14.07 -26.11 5.46
CA GLU A 30 14.61 -25.91 4.11
C GLU A 30 15.41 -24.59 4.03
N LEU A 31 14.92 -23.53 4.68
CA LEU A 31 15.61 -22.23 4.73
C LEU A 31 16.89 -22.30 5.58
N GLU A 32 16.85 -22.97 6.74
CA GLU A 32 18.04 -23.19 7.59
C GLU A 32 19.10 -24.04 6.88
N LYS A 33 18.67 -25.04 6.09
CA LYS A 33 19.54 -25.83 5.23
C LYS A 33 20.19 -24.98 4.14
N ALA A 34 19.47 -24.03 3.54
CA ALA A 34 20.04 -23.10 2.57
C ALA A 34 21.11 -22.19 3.19
N ILE A 35 20.84 -21.63 4.37
CA ILE A 35 21.82 -20.80 5.11
C ILE A 35 23.09 -21.60 5.40
N SER A 36 22.93 -22.80 5.96
CA SER A 36 24.06 -23.68 6.30
C SER A 36 24.84 -24.11 5.06
N GLY A 37 24.14 -24.42 3.97
CA GLY A 37 24.75 -24.84 2.70
C GLY A 37 25.42 -23.70 1.93
N ALA A 38 25.05 -22.44 2.18
CA ALA A 38 25.65 -21.26 1.54
C ALA A 38 27.07 -20.96 2.05
N GLY A 39 27.46 -21.48 3.22
CA GLY A 39 28.81 -21.30 3.78
C GLY A 39 29.17 -19.84 3.94
N GLU A 40 30.19 -19.37 3.23
CA GLU A 40 30.63 -17.97 3.24
C GLU A 40 29.58 -16.98 2.69
N LEU A 41 28.54 -17.48 1.99
CA LEU A 41 27.44 -16.68 1.43
C LEU A 41 26.19 -16.69 2.31
N ALA A 42 26.30 -17.08 3.58
CA ALA A 42 25.17 -17.18 4.51
C ALA A 42 24.48 -15.83 4.77
N ASP A 43 25.19 -14.71 4.67
CA ASP A 43 24.63 -13.36 4.76
C ASP A 43 23.63 -13.09 3.62
N GLN A 44 23.96 -13.50 2.39
CA GLN A 44 23.08 -13.38 1.23
C GLN A 44 21.82 -14.26 1.37
N ALA A 45 21.98 -15.49 1.89
CA ALA A 45 20.85 -16.36 2.19
C ALA A 45 19.90 -15.71 3.21
N SER A 46 20.47 -15.18 4.29
CA SER A 46 19.72 -14.50 5.34
C SER A 46 18.99 -13.27 4.81
N TRP A 47 19.65 -12.45 4.00
CA TRP A 47 19.06 -11.30 3.34
C TRP A 47 17.90 -11.67 2.43
N LEU A 48 18.06 -12.72 1.61
CA LEU A 48 16.97 -13.21 0.75
C LEU A 48 15.79 -13.69 1.59
N ILE A 49 16.00 -14.46 2.66
CA ILE A 49 14.95 -14.99 3.54
C ILE A 49 14.13 -13.87 4.21
N VAL A 50 14.81 -12.83 4.69
CA VAL A 50 14.13 -11.69 5.32
C VAL A 50 13.32 -10.88 4.30
N ASN A 51 13.83 -10.70 3.09
CA ASN A 51 13.22 -9.79 2.11
C ASN A 51 12.29 -10.46 1.08
N MET A 52 12.33 -11.80 0.95
CA MET A 52 11.50 -12.50 -0.02
C MET A 52 9.99 -12.42 0.33
N PRO A 53 9.09 -12.65 -0.64
CA PRO A 53 7.66 -12.73 -0.39
C PRO A 53 7.30 -13.79 0.64
N HIS A 54 6.19 -13.58 1.37
CA HIS A 54 5.69 -14.53 2.36
C HIS A 54 5.47 -15.94 1.77
N LEU A 55 4.81 -16.03 0.61
CA LEU A 55 4.58 -17.32 -0.06
C LEU A 55 5.89 -18.05 -0.41
N ASP A 56 6.93 -17.30 -0.78
CA ASP A 56 8.22 -17.90 -1.09
C ASP A 56 8.87 -18.50 0.16
N ARG A 57 8.75 -17.85 1.33
CA ARG A 57 9.22 -18.45 2.61
C ARG A 57 8.50 -19.75 2.93
N LEU A 58 7.23 -19.88 2.55
CA LEU A 58 6.44 -21.08 2.78
C LEU A 58 6.74 -22.23 1.80
N GLU A 59 7.27 -21.95 0.61
CA GLU A 59 7.29 -22.91 -0.50
C GLU A 59 8.68 -23.17 -1.11
N ILE A 60 9.62 -22.22 -1.04
CA ILE A 60 10.94 -22.38 -1.67
C ILE A 60 11.73 -23.49 -0.98
N THR A 61 12.31 -24.41 -1.78
CA THR A 61 13.21 -25.43 -1.25
C THR A 61 14.59 -24.86 -0.99
N GLY A 62 15.31 -25.43 -0.02
CA GLY A 62 16.65 -24.98 0.32
C GLY A 62 17.63 -25.18 -0.83
N ALA A 63 17.43 -26.22 -1.64
CA ALA A 63 18.22 -26.45 -2.86
C ALA A 63 17.97 -25.37 -3.93
N CYS A 64 16.72 -24.97 -4.16
CA CYS A 64 16.38 -23.92 -5.12
C CYS A 64 17.01 -22.58 -4.71
N LEU A 65 16.86 -22.20 -3.44
CA LEU A 65 17.46 -20.98 -2.90
C LEU A 65 18.99 -20.99 -3.00
N LEU A 66 19.63 -22.09 -2.59
CA LEU A 66 21.08 -22.24 -2.64
C LEU A 66 21.62 -22.15 -4.08
N ASN A 67 20.97 -22.82 -5.04
CA ASN A 67 21.36 -22.77 -6.44
C ASN A 67 21.29 -21.35 -7.01
N HIS A 68 20.25 -20.60 -6.63
CA HIS A 68 20.14 -19.20 -7.01
C HIS A 68 21.29 -18.34 -6.47
N ILE A 69 21.69 -18.55 -5.21
CA ILE A 69 22.81 -17.86 -4.58
C ILE A 69 24.13 -18.19 -5.29
N ILE A 70 24.44 -19.47 -5.47
CA ILE A 70 25.70 -19.93 -6.08
C ILE A 70 25.83 -19.39 -7.51
N LEU A 71 24.83 -19.62 -8.35
CA LEU A 71 24.87 -19.24 -9.77
C LEU A 71 24.88 -17.72 -9.98
N ALA A 72 24.27 -16.94 -9.09
CA ALA A 72 24.39 -15.49 -9.13
C ALA A 72 25.81 -15.03 -8.78
N ASN A 73 26.44 -15.61 -7.74
CA ASN A 73 27.79 -15.23 -7.32
C ASN A 73 28.86 -15.57 -8.36
N GLU A 74 28.71 -16.68 -9.10
CA GLU A 74 29.57 -16.99 -10.27
C GLU A 74 29.59 -15.86 -11.31
N LEU A 75 28.54 -15.06 -11.38
CA LEU A 75 28.33 -14.00 -12.37
C LEU A 75 28.50 -12.58 -11.80
N ARG A 76 28.92 -12.43 -10.53
CA ARG A 76 29.00 -11.13 -9.84
C ARG A 76 30.02 -10.15 -10.44
N ALA A 77 31.05 -10.66 -11.12
CA ALA A 77 32.33 -9.98 -11.38
C ALA A 77 32.24 -8.47 -11.65
N GLY A 78 32.74 -7.66 -10.69
CA GLY A 78 32.90 -6.21 -10.81
C GLY A 78 31.62 -5.38 -10.60
N LEU A 79 30.48 -6.01 -10.28
CA LEU A 79 29.24 -5.30 -10.03
C LEU A 79 29.25 -4.59 -8.67
N PRO A 80 28.70 -3.36 -8.58
CA PRO A 80 28.40 -2.74 -7.29
C PRO A 80 27.48 -3.65 -6.47
N ASP A 81 27.72 -3.69 -5.17
CA ASP A 81 27.03 -4.57 -4.22
C ASP A 81 25.51 -4.46 -4.26
N THR A 82 24.98 -3.23 -4.31
CA THR A 82 23.54 -3.00 -4.43
C THR A 82 22.98 -3.43 -5.79
N ILE A 83 23.76 -3.28 -6.86
CA ILE A 83 23.36 -3.74 -8.20
C ILE A 83 23.30 -5.27 -8.26
N PHE A 84 24.31 -5.92 -7.68
CA PHE A 84 24.36 -7.36 -7.57
C PHE A 84 23.18 -7.89 -6.75
N ARG A 85 23.00 -7.40 -5.52
CA ARG A 85 21.94 -7.82 -4.60
C ARG A 85 20.54 -7.64 -5.21
N ASP A 86 20.21 -6.45 -5.68
CA ASP A 86 18.84 -6.09 -6.02
C ASP A 86 18.42 -6.58 -7.43
N PHE A 87 19.37 -6.85 -8.33
CA PHE A 87 19.07 -7.08 -9.75
C PHE A 87 19.78 -8.27 -10.42
N LEU A 88 20.66 -8.97 -9.70
CA LEU A 88 21.27 -10.22 -10.18
C LEU A 88 21.05 -11.38 -9.20
N LEU A 89 21.22 -11.16 -7.90
CA LEU A 89 20.99 -12.14 -6.84
C LEU A 89 19.49 -12.35 -6.60
N SER A 90 18.70 -11.27 -6.51
CA SER A 90 17.24 -11.38 -6.42
C SER A 90 16.70 -12.29 -7.53
N TYR A 91 16.05 -13.38 -7.12
CA TYR A 91 15.54 -14.39 -8.05
C TYR A 91 14.11 -14.09 -8.51
N ARG A 92 13.35 -13.33 -7.72
CA ARG A 92 11.97 -12.97 -8.01
C ARG A 92 11.90 -11.85 -9.03
N ILE A 93 11.01 -11.98 -10.00
CA ILE A 93 10.87 -11.03 -11.11
C ILE A 93 9.47 -10.41 -11.10
N TRP A 94 8.42 -11.21 -10.95
CA TRP A 94 7.03 -10.79 -10.86
C TRP A 94 6.28 -11.72 -9.88
N ASP A 95 5.20 -12.35 -10.32
CA ASP A 95 4.31 -13.27 -9.58
C ASP A 95 4.47 -14.73 -10.01
N GLU A 96 5.56 -15.07 -10.69
CA GLU A 96 5.84 -16.44 -11.10
C GLU A 96 6.11 -17.38 -9.92
N PRO A 97 5.84 -18.69 -10.05
CA PRO A 97 6.35 -19.71 -9.13
C PRO A 97 7.88 -19.65 -9.03
N CYS A 98 8.40 -19.80 -7.80
CA CYS A 98 9.83 -19.85 -7.58
C CYS A 98 10.41 -21.19 -8.05
N GLU A 99 11.14 -21.17 -9.17
CA GLU A 99 11.81 -22.34 -9.77
C GLU A 99 13.29 -22.06 -10.00
N ASP A 100 14.12 -23.11 -10.03
CA ASP A 100 15.54 -22.98 -10.37
C ASP A 100 15.77 -22.76 -11.87
N TRP A 101 15.53 -21.52 -12.32
CA TRP A 101 15.61 -21.13 -13.73
C TRP A 101 17.02 -20.75 -14.20
N ARG A 102 17.97 -20.46 -13.30
CA ARG A 102 19.28 -19.89 -13.67
C ARG A 102 20.10 -20.86 -14.53
N GLY A 103 20.22 -22.11 -14.11
CA GLY A 103 20.97 -23.14 -14.86
C GLY A 103 20.40 -23.39 -16.26
N PRO A 104 19.11 -23.80 -16.38
CA PRO A 104 18.50 -24.08 -17.67
C PRO A 104 18.49 -22.88 -18.62
N LEU A 105 18.25 -21.66 -18.13
CA LEU A 105 18.28 -20.46 -18.98
C LEU A 105 19.71 -20.06 -19.37
N ARG A 106 20.71 -20.30 -18.52
CA ARG A 106 22.12 -20.09 -18.88
C ARG A 106 22.51 -20.96 -20.08
N GLU A 107 22.07 -22.21 -20.10
CA GLU A 107 22.29 -23.14 -21.21
C GLU A 107 21.48 -22.75 -22.46
N ALA A 108 20.17 -22.52 -22.30
CA ALA A 108 19.28 -22.19 -23.42
C ALA A 108 19.68 -20.91 -24.18
N PHE A 109 20.40 -19.99 -23.53
CA PHE A 109 20.88 -18.74 -24.10
C PHE A 109 22.41 -18.63 -24.16
N ALA A 110 23.14 -19.77 -24.15
CA ALA A 110 24.61 -19.81 -24.13
C ALA A 110 25.24 -19.09 -25.34
N ASP A 111 24.63 -19.20 -26.53
CA ASP A 111 25.11 -18.57 -27.77
C ASP A 111 24.85 -17.06 -27.82
N CYS A 112 24.04 -16.51 -26.91
CA CYS A 112 23.78 -15.08 -26.87
C CYS A 112 24.97 -14.34 -26.22
N ARG A 113 25.43 -13.28 -26.88
CA ARG A 113 26.60 -12.48 -26.46
C ARG A 113 26.24 -11.11 -25.90
N SER A 114 25.02 -10.64 -26.14
CA SER A 114 24.54 -9.33 -25.71
C SER A 114 23.09 -9.37 -25.21
N PRO A 115 22.65 -8.38 -24.41
CA PRO A 115 21.24 -8.21 -24.04
C PRO A 115 20.29 -8.18 -25.25
N GLU A 116 20.71 -7.52 -26.33
CA GLU A 116 19.94 -7.47 -27.58
C GLU A 116 19.80 -8.84 -28.24
N ASP A 117 20.82 -9.69 -28.21
CA ASP A 117 20.74 -11.06 -28.74
C ASP A 117 19.78 -11.93 -27.92
N ILE A 118 19.82 -11.79 -26.59
CA ILE A 118 18.88 -12.48 -25.69
C ILE A 118 17.45 -12.03 -26.00
N ARG A 119 17.21 -10.71 -26.10
CA ARG A 119 15.89 -10.17 -26.48
C ARG A 119 15.40 -10.73 -27.81
N LYS A 120 16.24 -10.71 -28.84
CA LYS A 120 15.89 -11.25 -30.16
C LYS A 120 15.53 -12.74 -30.08
N ASN A 121 16.28 -13.53 -29.31
CA ASN A 121 16.00 -14.94 -29.12
C ASN A 121 14.70 -15.18 -28.35
N VAL A 122 14.44 -14.46 -27.26
CA VAL A 122 13.17 -14.53 -26.53
C VAL A 122 11.98 -14.22 -27.45
N MET A 123 12.04 -13.13 -28.23
CA MET A 123 10.96 -12.76 -29.16
C MET A 123 10.81 -13.75 -30.33
N ARG A 124 11.89 -14.44 -30.70
CA ARG A 124 11.86 -15.48 -31.74
C ARG A 124 11.17 -16.75 -31.23
N ILE A 125 11.55 -17.20 -30.04
CA ILE A 125 11.11 -18.46 -29.41
C ILE A 125 9.68 -18.33 -28.88
N VAL A 126 9.38 -17.24 -28.17
CA VAL A 126 8.08 -17.01 -27.52
C VAL A 126 7.24 -16.07 -28.36
N LYS A 127 6.23 -16.60 -29.04
CA LYS A 127 5.27 -15.80 -29.81
C LYS A 127 4.33 -15.04 -28.88
N LEU A 128 4.03 -13.79 -29.24
CA LEU A 128 3.08 -12.98 -28.48
C LEU A 128 1.70 -13.62 -28.57
N ASP A 129 1.11 -13.91 -27.42
CA ASP A 129 -0.27 -14.33 -27.28
C ASP A 129 -1.07 -13.18 -26.64
N THR A 130 -1.92 -12.53 -27.44
CA THR A 130 -2.79 -11.43 -26.98
C THR A 130 -4.17 -11.92 -26.53
N ALA A 131 -4.47 -13.21 -26.69
CA ALA A 131 -5.75 -13.81 -26.31
C ALA A 131 -5.69 -14.48 -24.94
N ARG A 132 -4.48 -14.71 -24.40
CA ARG A 132 -4.27 -15.25 -23.06
C ARG A 132 -4.67 -14.22 -22.00
N TYR A 133 -5.93 -14.27 -21.58
CA TYR A 133 -6.45 -13.54 -20.42
C TYR A 133 -6.06 -14.23 -19.10
N PHE A 134 -6.19 -13.48 -18.00
CA PHE A 134 -5.89 -13.79 -16.60
C PHE A 134 -6.69 -15.00 -16.05
N PHE A 135 -6.55 -16.18 -16.63
CA PHE A 135 -7.11 -17.42 -16.08
C PHE A 135 -5.98 -18.42 -15.87
N GLY A 136 -5.46 -18.45 -14.65
CA GLY A 136 -4.40 -19.35 -14.18
C GLY A 136 -3.25 -18.61 -13.49
N PRO A 137 -2.41 -19.34 -12.73
CA PRO A 137 -1.21 -18.76 -12.12
C PRO A 137 -0.27 -18.22 -13.21
N PHE A 138 0.46 -17.15 -12.89
CA PHE A 138 1.48 -16.62 -13.78
C PHE A 138 2.54 -17.71 -14.05
N PRO A 139 2.94 -17.97 -15.31
CA PRO A 139 3.87 -19.06 -15.60
C PRO A 139 5.32 -18.70 -15.19
N SER A 140 6.09 -19.73 -14.79
CA SER A 140 7.54 -19.56 -14.59
C SER A 140 8.26 -19.20 -15.90
N PRO A 141 9.46 -18.59 -15.83
CA PRO A 141 10.29 -18.34 -17.00
C PRO A 141 10.52 -19.61 -17.83
N LEU A 142 10.76 -20.75 -17.17
CA LEU A 142 10.96 -22.03 -17.85
C LEU A 142 9.68 -22.53 -18.51
N SER A 143 8.52 -22.32 -17.89
CA SER A 143 7.22 -22.69 -18.45
C SER A 143 6.90 -21.84 -19.69
N THR A 144 7.16 -20.54 -19.63
CA THR A 144 7.01 -19.62 -20.78
C THR A 144 7.93 -20.01 -21.93
N LEU A 145 9.19 -20.34 -21.64
CA LEU A 145 10.15 -20.81 -22.65
C LEU A 145 9.67 -22.11 -23.32
N ARG A 146 9.23 -23.09 -22.52
CA ARG A 146 8.70 -24.38 -23.00
C ARG A 146 7.42 -24.22 -23.84
N ALA A 147 6.54 -23.31 -23.43
CA ALA A 147 5.28 -23.07 -24.14
C ALA A 147 5.49 -22.44 -25.53
N GLY A 148 6.57 -21.68 -25.74
CA GLY A 148 6.84 -20.99 -27.01
C GLY A 148 5.81 -19.90 -27.36
N ARG A 149 4.94 -19.54 -26.42
CA ARG A 149 3.96 -18.47 -26.54
C ARG A 149 3.64 -17.87 -25.17
N GLY A 150 3.32 -16.58 -25.15
CA GLY A 150 2.95 -15.90 -23.91
C GLY A 150 2.60 -14.43 -24.07
N SER A 151 2.04 -13.84 -23.02
CA SER A 151 1.72 -12.42 -22.95
C SER A 151 2.97 -11.55 -22.95
N ARG A 152 2.80 -10.22 -23.08
CA ARG A 152 3.95 -9.29 -23.04
C ARG A 152 4.69 -9.33 -21.70
N MET A 153 3.96 -9.48 -20.60
CA MET A 153 4.55 -9.59 -19.26
C MET A 153 5.33 -10.90 -19.13
N GLU A 154 4.80 -12.01 -19.64
CA GLU A 154 5.49 -13.31 -19.63
C GLU A 154 6.80 -13.27 -20.44
N GLN A 155 6.79 -12.62 -21.62
CA GLN A 155 8.01 -12.37 -22.39
C GLN A 155 9.02 -11.49 -21.62
N ALA A 156 8.55 -10.46 -20.91
CA ALA A 156 9.41 -9.58 -20.14
C ALA A 156 10.06 -10.31 -18.95
N VAL A 157 9.28 -11.13 -18.22
CA VAL A 157 9.76 -11.96 -17.11
C VAL A 157 10.81 -12.96 -17.60
N LEU A 158 10.55 -13.68 -18.69
CA LEU A 158 11.55 -14.58 -19.30
C LEU A 158 12.81 -13.82 -19.74
N LEU A 159 12.66 -12.62 -20.31
CA LEU A 159 13.81 -11.81 -20.72
C LEU A 159 14.67 -11.38 -19.53
N VAL A 160 14.07 -10.92 -18.41
CA VAL A 160 14.83 -10.62 -17.19
C VAL A 160 15.55 -11.86 -16.66
N ALA A 161 14.87 -13.00 -16.59
CA ALA A 161 15.45 -14.25 -16.12
C ALA A 161 16.65 -14.69 -16.99
N ALA A 162 16.50 -14.62 -18.32
CA ALA A 162 17.57 -14.96 -19.25
C ALA A 162 18.75 -13.98 -19.17
N LEU A 163 18.50 -12.69 -19.00
CA LEU A 163 19.56 -11.69 -18.78
C LEU A 163 20.34 -11.98 -17.50
N ARG A 164 19.64 -12.18 -16.37
CA ARG A 164 20.27 -12.50 -15.08
C ARG A 164 21.05 -13.81 -15.14
N ALA A 165 20.53 -14.85 -15.81
CA ALA A 165 21.22 -16.13 -16.01
C ALA A 165 22.48 -16.02 -16.89
N ARG A 166 22.60 -14.96 -17.71
CA ARG A 166 23.76 -14.67 -18.54
C ARG A 166 24.68 -13.60 -17.94
N GLY A 167 24.41 -13.14 -16.72
CA GLY A 167 25.25 -12.22 -15.95
C GLY A 167 24.97 -10.74 -16.18
N PHE A 168 23.85 -10.39 -16.83
CA PHE A 168 23.40 -9.02 -16.97
C PHE A 168 22.40 -8.69 -15.85
N PRO A 169 22.72 -7.78 -14.90
CA PRO A 169 21.73 -7.32 -13.94
C PRO A 169 20.58 -6.68 -14.69
N ALA A 170 19.36 -7.10 -14.37
CA ALA A 170 18.18 -6.70 -15.11
C ALA A 170 16.98 -6.56 -14.19
N ARG A 171 16.04 -5.68 -14.57
CA ARG A 171 14.80 -5.43 -13.83
C ARG A 171 13.63 -5.20 -14.76
N LEU A 172 12.43 -5.50 -14.27
CA LEU A 172 11.22 -5.09 -14.94
C LEU A 172 11.00 -3.59 -14.79
N ALA A 173 10.44 -2.99 -15.83
CA ALA A 173 9.94 -1.64 -15.83
C ALA A 173 8.53 -1.65 -16.44
N ARG A 174 7.59 -0.93 -15.82
CA ARG A 174 6.20 -0.89 -16.27
C ARG A 174 5.57 0.47 -16.11
N CYS A 175 4.58 0.72 -16.95
CA CYS A 175 3.61 1.79 -16.80
C CYS A 175 2.25 1.11 -16.59
N PRO A 176 1.57 1.33 -15.45
CA PRO A 176 0.26 0.73 -15.21
C PRO A 176 -0.80 1.20 -16.21
N SER A 177 -0.78 2.49 -16.58
CA SER A 177 -1.77 3.10 -17.46
C SER A 177 -1.17 4.23 -18.33
N PRO A 178 -1.19 4.17 -19.66
CA PRO A 178 -1.56 3.01 -20.46
C PRO A 178 -0.64 1.83 -20.12
N SER A 179 -1.21 0.63 -20.03
CA SER A 179 -0.47 -0.57 -19.66
C SER A 179 0.67 -0.84 -20.64
N SER A 180 1.90 -0.85 -20.13
CA SER A 180 3.11 -1.15 -20.89
C SER A 180 4.15 -1.77 -19.98
N VAL A 181 4.94 -2.70 -20.51
CA VAL A 181 6.04 -3.36 -19.78
C VAL A 181 7.25 -3.50 -20.68
N TRP A 182 8.43 -3.30 -20.11
CA TRP A 182 9.72 -3.51 -20.75
C TRP A 182 10.74 -3.95 -19.71
N VAL A 183 11.97 -4.19 -20.16
CA VAL A 183 13.08 -4.61 -19.32
C VAL A 183 14.12 -3.50 -19.30
N GLU A 184 14.78 -3.29 -18.17
CA GLU A 184 16.04 -2.54 -18.12
C GLU A 184 17.18 -3.50 -17.79
N TYR A 185 18.35 -3.28 -18.37
CA TYR A 185 19.59 -3.94 -17.96
C TYR A 185 20.64 -2.90 -17.54
N TYR A 186 21.51 -3.29 -16.62
CA TYR A 186 22.59 -2.46 -16.13
C TYR A 186 23.89 -2.78 -16.86
N GLN A 187 24.53 -1.76 -17.44
CA GLN A 187 25.82 -1.91 -18.10
C GLN A 187 26.59 -0.59 -18.05
N HIS A 188 27.89 -0.68 -17.73
CA HIS A 188 28.81 0.47 -17.70
C HIS A 188 28.32 1.65 -16.82
N GLY A 189 27.76 1.36 -15.64
CA GLY A 189 27.31 2.41 -14.72
C GLY A 189 25.87 2.86 -14.92
N GLU A 190 25.20 2.43 -16.00
CA GLU A 190 23.92 2.97 -16.42
C GLU A 190 22.87 1.88 -16.65
N TRP A 191 21.61 2.24 -16.37
CA TRP A 191 20.44 1.45 -16.75
C TRP A 191 20.00 1.79 -18.16
N ARG A 192 19.80 0.76 -18.98
CA ARG A 192 19.41 0.89 -20.39
C ARG A 192 18.09 0.17 -20.63
N PRO A 193 17.09 0.85 -21.24
CA PRO A 193 15.84 0.20 -21.55
C PRO A 193 16.00 -0.74 -22.76
N LEU A 194 15.41 -1.91 -22.63
CA LEU A 194 15.37 -2.98 -23.61
C LEU A 194 13.90 -3.30 -23.91
N TYR A 195 13.38 -2.64 -24.95
CA TYR A 195 11.97 -2.71 -25.29
C TYR A 195 11.62 -3.96 -26.10
N LEU A 196 10.67 -4.74 -25.60
CA LEU A 196 9.92 -5.72 -26.40
C LEU A 196 8.94 -5.00 -27.34
N GLU A 197 8.36 -3.91 -26.84
CA GLU A 197 7.56 -2.93 -27.56
C GLU A 197 7.78 -1.57 -26.88
N LYS A 198 8.01 -0.52 -27.67
CA LYS A 198 8.29 0.80 -27.12
C LYS A 198 6.97 1.45 -26.66
N PRO A 199 6.85 1.94 -25.41
CA PRO A 199 5.64 2.60 -24.95
C PRO A 199 5.39 3.87 -25.75
N LYS A 200 4.12 4.14 -26.07
CA LYS A 200 3.70 5.33 -26.82
C LYS A 200 3.43 6.53 -25.92
N ALA A 201 2.93 6.26 -24.72
CA ALA A 201 2.64 7.24 -23.69
C ALA A 201 2.92 6.60 -22.31
N LEU A 202 3.17 7.43 -21.31
CA LEU A 202 3.54 7.03 -19.96
C LEU A 202 2.88 7.99 -18.97
N SER A 203 2.36 7.46 -17.86
CA SER A 203 1.86 8.25 -16.72
C SER A 203 2.78 8.08 -15.51
N LEU A 204 2.71 6.93 -14.85
CA LEU A 204 3.57 6.50 -13.77
C LEU A 204 4.52 5.43 -14.32
N VAL A 205 5.82 5.57 -14.07
CA VAL A 205 6.77 4.50 -14.39
C VAL A 205 7.27 3.87 -13.09
N LEU A 206 7.18 2.56 -13.01
CA LEU A 206 7.69 1.76 -11.92
C LEU A 206 8.81 0.87 -12.43
N VAL A 207 9.85 0.70 -11.62
CA VAL A 207 10.94 -0.24 -11.87
C VAL A 207 11.10 -1.14 -10.66
N GLN A 208 11.32 -2.43 -10.89
CA GLN A 208 11.55 -3.38 -9.82
C GLN A 208 12.88 -3.05 -9.11
N LYS A 209 12.95 -3.15 -7.78
CA LYS A 209 14.17 -3.03 -6.97
C LYS A 209 14.15 -4.06 -5.85
N GLY A 210 15.02 -5.07 -5.94
CA GLY A 210 15.00 -6.21 -5.02
C GLY A 210 13.69 -7.00 -5.16
N PHE A 211 12.90 -7.04 -4.08
CA PHE A 211 11.58 -7.67 -4.05
C PHE A 211 10.41 -6.68 -4.11
N GLY A 212 10.69 -5.37 -4.24
CA GLY A 212 9.68 -4.31 -4.32
C GLY A 212 9.75 -3.51 -5.61
N TRP A 213 9.04 -2.39 -5.63
CA TRP A 213 9.01 -1.44 -6.74
C TRP A 213 9.36 -0.03 -6.28
N VAL A 214 9.89 0.76 -7.20
CA VAL A 214 10.13 2.18 -7.00
C VAL A 214 9.65 2.99 -8.19
N GLN A 215 9.21 4.23 -7.95
CA GLN A 215 8.82 5.16 -8.98
C GLN A 215 10.04 5.75 -9.69
N ALA A 216 10.00 5.71 -11.01
CA ALA A 216 11.07 6.05 -11.93
C ALA A 216 10.60 6.97 -13.07
N THR A 217 9.41 7.58 -12.95
CA THR A 217 8.81 8.46 -13.97
C THR A 217 9.78 9.51 -14.52
N PRO A 218 10.57 10.23 -13.68
CA PRO A 218 11.49 11.26 -14.17
C PRO A 218 12.61 10.76 -15.11
N ARG A 219 12.91 9.45 -15.12
CA ARG A 219 13.92 8.87 -16.02
C ARG A 219 13.46 8.82 -17.47
N TYR A 220 12.15 8.80 -17.69
CA TYR A 220 11.54 8.51 -19.00
C TYR A 220 10.93 9.74 -19.66
N LEU A 221 10.53 10.71 -18.87
CA LEU A 221 9.87 11.94 -19.34
C LEU A 221 10.07 13.06 -18.33
N ARG A 222 9.62 14.26 -18.70
CA ARG A 222 9.51 15.39 -17.77
C ARG A 222 8.12 15.34 -17.09
N PRO A 223 8.00 14.87 -15.83
CA PRO A 223 6.71 14.70 -15.18
C PRO A 223 6.16 16.03 -14.67
N ALA A 224 4.86 16.07 -14.41
CA ALA A 224 4.23 17.05 -13.53
C ALA A 224 4.35 16.58 -12.08
N THR A 225 4.42 17.53 -11.16
CA THR A 225 4.31 17.27 -9.71
C THR A 225 2.88 17.54 -9.27
N LEU A 226 2.17 16.50 -8.84
CA LEU A 226 0.84 16.63 -8.23
C LEU A 226 0.99 16.56 -6.71
N ARG A 227 0.63 17.63 -6.02
CA ARG A 227 0.62 17.72 -4.56
C ARG A 227 -0.81 17.79 -4.04
N LEU A 228 -1.21 16.84 -3.22
CA LEU A 228 -2.53 16.76 -2.61
C LEU A 228 -2.42 16.95 -1.10
N ARG A 229 -3.19 17.89 -0.57
CA ARG A 229 -3.49 18.05 0.85
C ARG A 229 -4.96 17.82 1.07
N PHE A 230 -5.30 17.41 2.28
CA PHE A 230 -6.67 17.17 2.68
C PHE A 230 -7.06 18.06 3.84
N SER A 231 -8.30 18.53 3.83
CA SER A 231 -8.89 19.28 4.93
C SER A 231 -10.21 18.65 5.37
N LEU A 232 -10.52 18.77 6.66
CA LEU A 232 -11.81 18.43 7.24
C LEU A 232 -12.34 19.68 7.94
N PHE A 233 -13.41 20.26 7.41
CA PHE A 233 -13.97 21.56 7.83
C PHE A 233 -12.92 22.67 7.93
N GLY A 234 -12.05 22.76 6.92
CA GLY A 234 -10.97 23.75 6.86
C GLY A 234 -9.77 23.49 7.79
N GLN A 235 -9.81 22.44 8.61
CA GLN A 235 -8.65 21.98 9.39
C GLN A 235 -7.83 20.94 8.61
N PRO A 236 -6.50 20.86 8.76
CA PRO A 236 -5.70 19.83 8.09
C PRO A 236 -6.12 18.40 8.45
N ASP A 237 -6.30 17.54 7.45
CA ASP A 237 -6.67 16.13 7.59
C ASP A 237 -5.52 15.23 7.15
N THR A 238 -4.46 15.18 7.98
CA THR A 238 -3.15 14.61 7.60
C THR A 238 -3.10 13.08 7.53
N SER A 239 -4.11 12.41 8.08
CA SER A 239 -4.23 10.95 8.06
C SER A 239 -5.14 10.44 6.95
N PHE A 240 -5.69 11.31 6.10
CA PHE A 240 -6.62 10.89 5.06
C PHE A 240 -5.91 10.17 3.90
N GLU A 241 -6.39 8.95 3.61
CA GLU A 241 -5.86 8.08 2.53
C GLU A 241 -6.98 7.59 1.59
N GLY A 242 -8.23 8.03 1.82
CA GLY A 242 -9.43 7.61 1.07
C GLY A 242 -9.57 8.29 -0.30
N PHE A 243 -8.51 8.29 -1.11
CA PHE A 243 -8.51 8.88 -2.44
C PHE A 243 -7.90 7.96 -3.50
N SER A 244 -8.21 8.24 -4.76
CA SER A 244 -7.66 7.58 -5.93
C SER A 244 -7.31 8.63 -6.99
N VAL A 245 -6.20 8.39 -7.70
CA VAL A 245 -5.81 9.14 -8.88
C VAL A 245 -5.97 8.21 -10.08
N GLN A 246 -6.76 8.62 -11.06
CA GLN A 246 -7.05 7.83 -12.23
C GLN A 246 -6.53 8.54 -13.48
N ARG A 247 -6.01 7.78 -14.43
CA ARG A 247 -5.54 8.24 -15.72
C ARG A 247 -6.63 8.06 -16.78
N ARG A 248 -6.83 9.04 -17.66
CA ARG A 248 -7.71 8.85 -18.83
C ARG A 248 -7.02 8.01 -19.90
N GLU A 249 -7.64 6.90 -20.27
CA GLU A 249 -7.23 6.06 -21.39
C GLU A 249 -8.40 5.88 -22.36
N ALA A 250 -8.30 6.52 -23.52
CA ALA A 250 -9.38 6.61 -24.51
C ALA A 250 -10.72 7.07 -23.88
N TRP A 251 -11.66 6.14 -23.69
CA TRP A 251 -13.01 6.38 -23.17
C TRP A 251 -13.20 5.97 -21.70
N ARG A 252 -12.16 5.48 -21.02
CA ARG A 252 -12.22 5.01 -19.63
C ARG A 252 -11.22 5.73 -18.72
N TRP A 253 -11.49 5.67 -17.42
CA TRP A 253 -10.56 6.05 -16.36
C TRP A 253 -9.92 4.78 -15.79
N GLU A 254 -8.60 4.74 -15.72
CA GLU A 254 -7.83 3.64 -15.15
C GLU A 254 -7.17 4.10 -13.86
N PRO A 255 -7.39 3.41 -12.73
CA PRO A 255 -6.76 3.78 -11.46
C PRO A 255 -5.25 3.56 -11.51
N LEU A 256 -4.52 4.47 -10.87
CA LEU A 256 -3.08 4.32 -10.62
C LEU A 256 -2.88 3.75 -9.21
N ASP A 257 -3.23 2.48 -9.00
CA ASP A 257 -3.16 1.84 -7.68
C ASP A 257 -1.74 1.65 -7.15
N ASP A 258 -0.73 1.82 -8.01
CA ASP A 258 0.68 1.66 -7.68
C ASP A 258 1.37 2.97 -7.21
N LEU A 259 0.62 4.02 -6.90
CA LEU A 259 1.18 5.33 -6.51
C LEU A 259 1.88 5.35 -5.15
N TRP A 260 1.70 4.30 -4.36
CA TRP A 260 2.18 4.20 -2.99
C TRP A 260 3.61 3.70 -2.88
N TRP A 261 4.21 3.22 -3.99
CA TRP A 261 5.61 2.83 -4.00
C TRP A 261 6.54 4.04 -3.80
N PRO A 262 7.68 3.88 -3.11
CA PRO A 262 8.62 4.97 -2.90
C PRO A 262 9.30 5.40 -4.20
N LEU A 263 9.89 6.59 -4.20
CA LEU A 263 10.72 7.10 -5.28
C LEU A 263 12.03 6.30 -5.39
N GLU A 264 12.72 6.36 -6.55
CA GLU A 264 13.97 5.63 -6.77
C GLU A 264 15.08 5.98 -5.74
N ASP A 265 15.05 7.19 -5.18
CA ASP A 265 15.94 7.67 -4.12
C ASP A 265 15.51 7.26 -2.69
N GLY A 266 14.42 6.50 -2.55
CA GLY A 266 13.92 5.97 -1.29
C GLY A 266 12.95 6.88 -0.54
N ARG A 267 12.64 8.08 -1.06
CA ARG A 267 11.61 8.93 -0.44
C ARG A 267 10.22 8.34 -0.64
N GLU A 268 9.42 8.36 0.42
CA GLU A 268 8.02 7.98 0.36
C GLU A 268 7.20 9.03 -0.42
N PRO A 269 6.06 8.65 -1.04
CA PRO A 269 5.15 9.61 -1.69
C PRO A 269 4.53 10.61 -0.71
N LYS A 270 4.56 10.32 0.60
CA LYS A 270 4.05 11.20 1.65
C LYS A 270 5.17 12.14 2.13
N ASP A 271 4.94 13.44 1.96
CA ASP A 271 5.85 14.54 2.33
C ASP A 271 5.13 15.46 3.32
N GLY A 272 5.36 15.24 4.62
CA GLY A 272 4.67 15.95 5.69
C GLY A 272 3.16 15.70 5.68
N ASP A 273 2.39 16.76 5.44
CA ASP A 273 0.92 16.74 5.35
C ASP A 273 0.39 16.47 3.94
N SER A 274 1.29 16.27 2.97
CA SER A 274 0.98 16.25 1.56
C SER A 274 1.34 14.91 0.92
N TRP A 275 0.52 14.48 -0.03
CA TRP A 275 0.87 13.42 -0.97
C TRP A 275 1.47 14.03 -2.23
N VAL A 276 2.61 13.52 -2.68
CA VAL A 276 3.38 14.06 -3.80
C VAL A 276 3.64 12.99 -4.83
N PHE A 277 3.12 13.19 -6.05
CA PHE A 277 3.24 12.22 -7.14
C PHE A 277 3.93 12.84 -8.36
N GLN A 278 4.80 12.06 -9.00
CA GLN A 278 5.48 12.43 -10.25
C GLN A 278 4.79 11.72 -11.43
N LEU A 279 3.90 12.46 -12.11
CA LEU A 279 3.00 11.91 -13.12
C LEU A 279 3.28 12.46 -14.51
N GLY A 280 3.16 11.62 -15.53
CA GLY A 280 3.30 12.00 -16.93
C GLY A 280 2.18 12.94 -17.40
N PRO A 281 2.38 13.68 -18.50
CA PRO A 281 1.36 14.60 -19.00
C PRO A 281 0.04 13.93 -19.40
N GLY A 282 -1.08 14.63 -19.21
CA GLY A 282 -2.40 14.36 -19.80
C GLY A 282 -3.54 14.49 -18.80
N GLU A 283 -4.66 13.80 -19.05
CA GLU A 283 -5.89 13.95 -18.26
C GLU A 283 -5.98 12.93 -17.13
N TYR A 284 -6.43 13.40 -15.97
CA TYR A 284 -6.56 12.65 -14.74
C TYR A 284 -7.88 12.97 -14.05
N LEU A 285 -8.40 12.00 -13.30
CA LEU A 285 -9.56 12.13 -12.44
C LEU A 285 -9.14 11.82 -11.02
N LEU A 286 -9.24 12.80 -10.14
CA LEU A 286 -9.18 12.58 -8.70
C LEU A 286 -10.54 12.14 -8.21
N THR A 287 -10.56 11.17 -7.33
CA THR A 287 -11.74 10.73 -6.62
C THR A 287 -11.38 10.60 -5.15
N TRP A 288 -12.15 11.22 -4.26
CA TRP A 288 -11.92 11.11 -2.83
C TRP A 288 -13.25 11.18 -2.10
N GLY A 289 -13.31 10.62 -0.90
CA GLY A 289 -14.57 10.59 -0.18
C GLY A 289 -14.45 9.98 1.20
N ARG A 290 -15.51 10.16 1.98
CA ARG A 290 -15.69 9.53 3.29
C ARG A 290 -16.99 8.75 3.27
N ARG A 291 -17.05 7.66 4.04
CA ARG A 291 -18.30 6.97 4.30
C ARG A 291 -19.01 7.65 5.46
N ASN A 292 -20.31 7.73 5.34
CA ASN A 292 -21.20 8.15 6.39
C ASN A 292 -21.34 7.05 7.47
N ALA A 293 -22.08 7.29 8.55
CA ALA A 293 -22.24 6.33 9.65
C ALA A 293 -22.99 5.04 9.25
N ARG A 294 -23.78 5.07 8.16
CA ARG A 294 -24.44 3.90 7.56
C ARG A 294 -23.53 3.11 6.61
N GLY A 295 -22.31 3.60 6.37
CA GLY A 295 -21.36 3.03 5.41
C GLY A 295 -21.59 3.49 3.97
N GLU A 296 -22.52 4.41 3.72
CA GLU A 296 -22.79 4.96 2.40
C GLU A 296 -21.66 5.93 2.01
N PRO A 297 -21.11 5.84 0.79
CA PRO A 297 -19.97 6.66 0.41
C PRO A 297 -20.43 8.04 -0.09
N PHE A 298 -19.90 9.09 0.52
CA PHE A 298 -19.92 10.43 -0.07
C PHE A 298 -18.66 10.60 -0.91
N VAL A 299 -18.82 10.79 -2.22
CA VAL A 299 -17.70 10.80 -3.18
C VAL A 299 -17.66 12.12 -3.92
N ARG A 300 -16.48 12.75 -3.93
CA ARG A 300 -16.16 13.89 -4.77
C ARG A 300 -15.24 13.46 -5.90
N THR A 301 -15.36 14.17 -7.01
CA THR A 301 -14.47 14.00 -8.14
C THR A 301 -13.95 15.33 -8.64
N LYS A 302 -12.75 15.31 -9.21
CA LYS A 302 -12.16 16.49 -9.87
C LYS A 302 -11.33 16.04 -11.05
N GLU A 303 -11.65 16.55 -12.23
CA GLU A 303 -10.81 16.38 -13.41
C GLU A 303 -9.66 17.38 -13.38
N LEU A 304 -8.49 16.94 -13.83
CA LEU A 304 -7.27 17.72 -13.94
C LEU A 304 -6.53 17.33 -15.21
N ARG A 305 -5.87 18.31 -15.80
CA ARG A 305 -4.97 18.10 -16.93
C ARG A 305 -3.57 18.51 -16.54
N LEU A 306 -2.66 17.54 -16.49
CA LEU A 306 -1.26 17.73 -16.17
C LEU A 306 -0.39 17.91 -17.44
N ARG A 307 0.64 18.74 -17.35
CA ARG A 307 1.60 19.12 -18.38
C ARG A 307 3.01 18.91 -17.83
N GLY A 308 3.94 18.52 -18.70
CA GLY A 308 5.29 18.16 -18.27
C GLY A 308 6.01 19.34 -17.60
N GLY A 309 6.50 19.10 -16.38
CA GLY A 309 7.26 20.07 -15.61
C GLY A 309 6.44 21.10 -14.83
N GLU A 310 5.11 21.01 -14.84
CA GLU A 310 4.29 21.88 -13.99
C GLU A 310 4.14 21.31 -12.58
N GLU A 311 3.78 22.18 -11.64
CA GLU A 311 3.41 21.80 -10.28
C GLU A 311 1.96 22.19 -10.04
N VAL A 312 1.15 21.22 -9.62
CA VAL A 312 -0.26 21.42 -9.27
C VAL A 312 -0.43 21.04 -7.81
N SER A 313 -0.77 22.04 -6.99
CA SER A 313 -1.08 21.85 -5.56
C SER A 313 -2.56 22.03 -5.31
N LEU A 314 -3.20 21.06 -4.66
CA LEU A 314 -4.63 21.08 -4.32
C LEU A 314 -4.82 20.79 -2.83
N THR A 315 -5.70 21.55 -2.18
CA THR A 315 -6.28 21.19 -0.88
C THR A 315 -7.71 20.73 -1.11
N LEU A 316 -8.02 19.52 -0.68
CA LEU A 316 -9.28 18.83 -0.96
C LEU A 316 -10.06 18.60 0.34
N GLU A 317 -11.29 19.11 0.39
CA GLU A 317 -12.19 18.94 1.54
C GLU A 317 -12.74 17.51 1.61
N THR A 318 -12.59 16.86 2.75
CA THR A 318 -12.94 15.45 2.98
C THR A 318 -14.27 15.29 3.70
N GLY A 319 -14.73 16.29 4.46
CA GLY A 319 -16.00 16.25 5.19
C GLY A 319 -17.20 16.18 4.27
N ILE A 320 -18.33 15.64 4.74
CA ILE A 320 -19.61 15.76 4.02
C ILE A 320 -20.09 17.21 4.16
N PRO A 321 -20.50 17.91 3.09
CA PRO A 321 -20.97 19.30 3.19
C PRO A 321 -22.11 19.41 4.20
N PRO A 322 -22.10 20.40 5.12
CA PRO A 322 -23.16 20.54 6.12
C PRO A 322 -24.57 20.59 5.54
N GLU A 323 -24.72 21.22 4.37
CA GLU A 323 -25.98 21.33 3.63
C GLU A 323 -26.47 20.02 3.01
N GLU A 324 -25.59 19.03 2.85
CA GLU A 324 -25.91 17.68 2.34
C GLU A 324 -26.03 16.65 3.47
N LEU A 325 -25.83 17.05 4.73
CA LEU A 325 -25.97 16.16 5.87
C LEU A 325 -27.45 15.89 6.18
N GLU A 326 -27.85 14.63 6.06
CA GLU A 326 -29.11 14.11 6.57
C GLU A 326 -28.93 13.45 7.95
N PRO A 327 -30.00 13.37 8.77
CA PRO A 327 -30.04 12.52 9.96
C PRO A 327 -29.72 11.05 9.61
N GLY A 328 -28.46 10.64 9.79
CA GLY A 328 -27.97 9.37 9.27
C GLY A 328 -26.53 9.41 8.79
N ASP A 329 -26.11 10.56 8.28
CA ASP A 329 -24.82 10.68 7.61
C ASP A 329 -23.68 10.74 8.61
N ILE A 330 -23.88 11.55 9.64
CA ILE A 330 -23.04 11.59 10.83
C ILE A 330 -23.77 10.96 12.02
N MET A 331 -25.10 10.86 11.94
CA MET A 331 -25.89 10.14 12.93
C MET A 331 -25.90 8.66 12.59
N ALA A 332 -25.21 7.82 13.35
CA ALA A 332 -25.38 6.38 13.23
C ALA A 332 -26.85 5.95 13.46
N ARG A 333 -27.66 6.75 14.16
CA ARG A 333 -29.09 6.52 14.33
C ARG A 333 -29.87 7.79 14.68
N ALA A 334 -31.08 7.96 14.15
CA ALA A 334 -31.98 9.01 14.62
C ALA A 334 -32.54 8.67 16.00
N LEU A 335 -32.68 9.69 16.86
CA LEU A 335 -33.32 9.58 18.17
C LEU A 335 -34.34 10.71 18.32
N ASP A 336 -35.61 10.37 18.52
CA ASP A 336 -36.66 11.36 18.78
C ASP A 336 -36.48 12.03 20.15
N SER A 337 -35.98 11.28 21.13
CA SER A 337 -35.66 11.75 22.47
C SER A 337 -34.58 10.87 23.10
N LEU A 338 -33.91 11.36 24.16
CA LEU A 338 -32.99 10.56 24.93
C LEU A 338 -33.78 9.54 25.79
N PRO A 339 -33.64 8.21 25.56
CA PRO A 339 -34.33 7.21 26.36
C PRO A 339 -33.82 7.23 27.81
N ARG A 340 -34.60 6.64 28.73
CA ARG A 340 -34.15 6.49 30.11
C ARG A 340 -32.98 5.51 30.16
N ILE A 341 -31.82 5.99 30.59
CA ILE A 341 -30.61 5.18 30.77
C ILE A 341 -30.30 5.10 32.26
N THR A 342 -30.22 3.89 32.78
CA THR A 342 -29.93 3.63 34.20
C THR A 342 -28.45 3.31 34.36
N LEU A 343 -27.77 4.08 35.20
CA LEU A 343 -26.38 3.84 35.55
C LEU A 343 -26.27 2.64 36.50
N LEU A 344 -25.08 2.04 36.58
CA LEU A 344 -24.82 0.90 37.47
C LEU A 344 -25.06 1.24 38.96
N ASP A 345 -25.01 2.51 39.33
CA ASP A 345 -25.32 3.00 40.69
C ASP A 345 -26.83 3.22 40.94
N GLY A 346 -27.69 2.89 39.98
CA GLY A 346 -29.14 2.98 40.07
C GLY A 346 -29.72 4.35 39.71
N ARG A 347 -28.91 5.38 39.47
CA ARG A 347 -29.40 6.70 39.06
C ARG A 347 -29.78 6.72 37.59
N ALA A 348 -30.78 7.54 37.24
CA ALA A 348 -31.14 7.79 35.85
C ALA A 348 -30.25 8.91 35.27
N LEU A 349 -29.59 8.65 34.15
CA LEU A 349 -28.67 9.59 33.50
C LEU A 349 -29.36 10.92 33.14
N ASN A 350 -30.60 10.85 32.66
CA ASN A 350 -31.42 12.01 32.31
C ASN A 350 -31.60 13.00 33.47
N GLY A 351 -31.46 12.55 34.72
CA GLY A 351 -31.57 13.41 35.91
C GLY A 351 -30.26 14.06 36.35
N ILE A 352 -29.14 13.78 35.67
CA ILE A 352 -27.79 14.22 36.06
C ILE A 352 -27.20 15.18 35.01
N ILE A 353 -27.60 15.02 33.75
CA ILE A 353 -27.09 15.81 32.63
C ILE A 353 -27.71 17.22 32.58
N GLN A 354 -26.93 18.20 32.13
CA GLN A 354 -27.38 19.56 31.87
C GLN A 354 -27.17 19.91 30.41
N TYR A 355 -28.14 20.57 29.80
CA TYR A 355 -28.15 20.88 28.37
C TYR A 355 -27.61 22.29 28.08
N PRO A 356 -27.01 22.52 26.90
CA PRO A 356 -26.64 21.54 25.88
C PRO A 356 -25.43 20.70 26.32
N CYS A 357 -25.37 19.43 25.93
CA CYS A 357 -24.25 18.55 26.27
C CYS A 357 -23.97 17.47 25.23
N VAL A 358 -22.76 16.93 25.33
CA VAL A 358 -22.33 15.71 24.63
C VAL A 358 -22.28 14.58 25.64
N ILE A 359 -22.95 13.47 25.35
CA ILE A 359 -22.87 12.24 26.12
C ILE A 359 -22.10 11.22 25.30
N ALA A 360 -21.03 10.65 25.84
CA ALA A 360 -20.22 9.67 25.14
C ALA A 360 -20.08 8.39 25.97
N PHE A 361 -20.59 7.29 25.43
CA PHE A 361 -20.46 5.94 25.95
C PHE A 361 -19.20 5.30 25.37
N ILE A 362 -18.24 4.96 26.21
CA ILE A 362 -16.88 4.56 25.83
C ILE A 362 -16.58 3.16 26.38
N GLY A 363 -16.08 2.26 25.52
CA GLY A 363 -15.59 0.93 25.88
C GLY A 363 -14.08 0.91 26.13
N ASP A 364 -13.49 -0.29 26.07
CA ASP A 364 -12.04 -0.51 26.23
C ASP A 364 -11.32 -0.71 24.89
N ASP A 365 -12.01 -0.52 23.77
CA ASP A 365 -11.46 -0.64 22.41
C ASP A 365 -10.70 0.62 21.96
N GLU A 366 -9.89 0.47 20.90
CA GLU A 366 -9.09 1.57 20.35
C GLU A 366 -9.94 2.73 19.83
N GLY A 367 -11.10 2.45 19.21
CA GLY A 367 -12.01 3.47 18.71
C GLY A 367 -12.59 4.34 19.83
N SER A 368 -12.90 3.71 20.96
CA SER A 368 -13.31 4.35 22.20
C SER A 368 -12.24 5.28 22.77
N TYR A 369 -10.98 4.84 22.83
CA TYR A 369 -9.85 5.68 23.27
C TYR A 369 -9.66 6.89 22.35
N ARG A 370 -9.66 6.68 21.02
CA ARG A 370 -9.49 7.76 20.04
C ARG A 370 -10.65 8.76 20.08
N THR A 371 -11.88 8.30 20.28
CA THR A 371 -13.07 9.17 20.40
C THR A 371 -13.01 10.00 21.66
N GLN A 372 -12.63 9.40 22.80
CA GLN A 372 -12.44 10.15 24.04
C GLN A 372 -11.43 11.31 23.83
N LYS A 373 -10.30 11.03 23.18
CA LYS A 373 -9.29 12.05 22.87
C LYS A 373 -9.84 13.17 21.98
N GLN A 374 -10.62 12.85 20.95
CA GLN A 374 -11.26 13.88 20.12
C GLN A 374 -12.20 14.78 20.93
N LEU A 375 -12.97 14.22 21.86
CA LEU A 375 -13.93 14.98 22.65
C LEU A 375 -13.28 15.97 23.63
N GLU A 376 -11.99 15.80 23.96
CA GLU A 376 -11.23 16.75 24.80
C GLU A 376 -11.09 18.12 24.12
N ASP A 377 -11.13 18.17 22.79
CA ASP A 377 -10.99 19.40 22.01
C ASP A 377 -12.30 20.21 21.92
N ILE A 378 -13.40 19.71 22.49
CA ILE A 378 -14.70 20.41 22.49
C ILE A 378 -14.72 21.47 23.59
N SER A 379 -14.62 22.74 23.19
CA SER A 379 -14.79 23.89 24.08
C SER A 379 -16.24 24.38 24.12
N GLY A 380 -16.74 24.77 25.29
CA GLY A 380 -18.03 25.45 25.45
C GLY A 380 -19.26 24.54 25.59
N LEU A 381 -19.08 23.23 25.52
CA LEU A 381 -20.10 22.23 25.86
C LEU A 381 -19.66 21.35 27.02
N ARG A 382 -20.64 20.82 27.77
CA ARG A 382 -20.34 19.80 28.77
C ARG A 382 -20.26 18.44 28.10
N VAL A 383 -19.15 17.74 28.34
CA VAL A 383 -18.95 16.37 27.86
C VAL A 383 -19.08 15.40 29.04
N TYR A 384 -20.04 14.48 28.95
CA TYR A 384 -20.24 13.39 29.91
C TYR A 384 -19.65 12.10 29.33
N LEU A 385 -18.47 11.70 29.83
CA LEU A 385 -17.85 10.41 29.50
C LEU A 385 -18.42 9.32 30.41
N ILE A 386 -19.12 8.36 29.84
CA ILE A 386 -19.75 7.23 30.53
C ILE A 386 -19.08 5.96 30.06
N ARG A 387 -18.49 5.21 30.98
CA ARG A 387 -17.80 3.97 30.61
C ARG A 387 -18.76 2.78 30.63
N VAL A 388 -18.62 1.87 29.68
CA VAL A 388 -19.43 0.65 29.61
C VAL A 388 -18.72 -0.48 30.34
N GLY A 389 -19.41 -1.11 31.30
CA GLY A 389 -18.85 -2.16 32.15
C GLY A 389 -18.59 -1.72 33.61
N PRO A 390 -18.13 -2.64 34.47
CA PRO A 390 -17.93 -2.38 35.90
C PRO A 390 -16.77 -1.40 36.18
N GLY A 391 -16.75 -0.78 37.35
CA GLY A 391 -15.67 0.10 37.82
C GLY A 391 -16.19 1.37 38.50
N GLU A 392 -15.29 2.33 38.74
CA GLU A 392 -15.60 3.61 39.38
C GLU A 392 -16.08 4.68 38.39
N GLY A 393 -16.88 5.64 38.85
CA GLY A 393 -17.39 6.76 38.04
C GLY A 393 -18.75 6.51 37.39
N LEU A 394 -19.09 7.29 36.35
CA LEU A 394 -20.34 7.12 35.60
C LEU A 394 -20.23 5.87 34.72
N ARG A 395 -20.98 4.83 35.07
CA ARG A 395 -20.95 3.52 34.40
C ARG A 395 -22.33 3.06 33.98
N VAL A 396 -22.40 2.34 32.86
CA VAL A 396 -23.62 1.69 32.36
C VAL A 396 -23.35 0.23 32.03
N SER A 397 -24.33 -0.65 32.24
CA SER A 397 -24.21 -2.03 31.77
C SER A 397 -24.35 -2.11 30.25
N PRO A 398 -23.61 -3.01 29.57
CA PRO A 398 -23.79 -3.25 28.14
C PRO A 398 -25.24 -3.56 27.78
N ASP A 399 -25.93 -4.35 28.61
CA ASP A 399 -27.33 -4.74 28.39
C ASP A 399 -28.29 -3.55 28.52
N SER A 400 -28.09 -2.68 29.52
CA SER A 400 -28.92 -1.49 29.67
C SER A 400 -28.70 -0.55 28.49
N LEU A 401 -27.45 -0.37 28.04
CA LEU A 401 -27.15 0.48 26.90
C LEU A 401 -27.81 -0.08 25.62
N THR A 402 -27.65 -1.37 25.37
CA THR A 402 -28.22 -2.04 24.19
C THR A 402 -29.75 -2.02 24.22
N SER A 403 -30.38 -2.23 25.38
CA SER A 403 -31.83 -2.19 25.53
C SER A 403 -32.42 -0.78 25.35
N SER A 404 -31.75 0.26 25.87
CA SER A 404 -32.23 1.65 25.77
C SER A 404 -31.92 2.27 24.42
N LEU A 405 -30.71 2.08 23.90
CA LEU A 405 -30.22 2.68 22.65
C LEU A 405 -30.28 1.71 21.46
N GLY A 406 -30.79 0.48 21.60
CA GLY A 406 -30.96 -0.49 20.50
C GLY A 406 -29.71 -0.78 19.66
N SER A 407 -28.50 -0.50 20.19
CA SER A 407 -27.23 -0.79 19.54
C SER A 407 -26.15 -1.08 20.59
N GLY A 408 -25.27 -2.02 20.28
CA GLY A 408 -24.12 -2.39 21.09
C GLY A 408 -22.79 -1.86 20.55
N ARG A 409 -22.81 -0.99 19.54
CA ARG A 409 -21.58 -0.44 18.94
C ARG A 409 -21.04 0.71 19.81
N LEU A 410 -19.77 0.57 20.20
CA LEU A 410 -19.03 1.59 20.94
C LEU A 410 -17.88 2.14 20.09
N PRO A 411 -17.45 3.39 20.32
CA PRO A 411 -18.08 4.36 21.22
C PRO A 411 -19.42 4.87 20.69
N ALA A 412 -20.32 5.32 21.55
CA ALA A 412 -21.61 5.92 21.17
C ALA A 412 -21.70 7.35 21.69
N VAL A 413 -21.85 8.35 20.83
CA VAL A 413 -21.82 9.78 21.20
C VAL A 413 -23.09 10.49 20.78
N ILE A 414 -23.75 11.17 21.72
CA ILE A 414 -25.01 11.90 21.52
C ILE A 414 -24.80 13.38 21.84
N LEU A 415 -25.09 14.28 20.90
CA LEU A 415 -25.23 15.71 21.15
C LEU A 415 -26.70 16.02 21.45
N LEU A 416 -26.95 16.67 22.57
CA LEU A 416 -28.26 17.17 22.97
C LEU A 416 -28.24 18.70 22.94
N ASP A 417 -29.17 19.30 22.19
CA ASP A 417 -29.32 20.76 22.10
C ASP A 417 -29.82 21.40 23.41
N GLN A 418 -30.06 22.71 23.40
CA GLN A 418 -30.53 23.45 24.57
C GLN A 418 -31.90 22.98 25.10
N ALA A 419 -32.74 22.39 24.24
CA ALA A 419 -34.02 21.82 24.62
C ALA A 419 -33.92 20.35 25.10
N GLY A 420 -32.70 19.78 25.08
CA GLY A 420 -32.46 18.37 25.37
C GLY A 420 -32.88 17.42 24.24
N LYS A 421 -33.13 17.95 23.03
CA LYS A 421 -33.44 17.15 21.85
C LYS A 421 -32.13 16.63 21.23
N PRO A 422 -32.09 15.36 20.80
CA PRO A 422 -30.93 14.83 20.07
C PRO A 422 -30.71 15.58 18.74
N SER A 423 -29.51 16.13 18.58
CA SER A 423 -29.05 16.81 17.35
C SER A 423 -27.94 16.02 16.65
N LEU A 424 -27.24 15.13 17.37
CA LEU A 424 -26.28 14.17 16.82
C LEU A 424 -26.38 12.87 17.61
N TYR A 425 -26.31 11.72 16.94
CA TYR A 425 -26.08 10.43 17.62
C TYR A 425 -25.23 9.53 16.74
N VAL A 426 -23.97 9.33 17.14
CA VAL A 426 -22.96 8.52 16.45
C VAL A 426 -22.73 7.24 17.22
N GLU A 427 -22.50 6.13 16.52
CA GLU A 427 -22.12 4.83 17.05
C GLU A 427 -20.87 4.38 16.31
N GLY A 428 -19.93 3.79 17.05
CA GLY A 428 -18.58 3.55 16.56
C GLY A 428 -17.71 4.81 16.53
N PHE A 429 -16.50 4.63 15.99
CA PHE A 429 -15.53 5.70 15.82
C PHE A 429 -15.90 6.62 14.66
N CYS A 430 -15.90 7.93 14.89
CA CYS A 430 -16.07 8.96 13.87
C CYS A 430 -14.93 9.98 13.95
N GLU A 431 -14.20 10.15 12.84
CA GLU A 431 -13.15 11.18 12.74
C GLU A 431 -13.77 12.56 12.52
N GLY A 432 -13.22 13.56 13.19
CA GLY A 432 -13.68 14.95 13.09
C GLY A 432 -14.95 15.24 13.89
N LEU A 433 -15.29 14.38 14.85
CA LEU A 433 -16.49 14.52 15.69
C LEU A 433 -16.63 15.93 16.33
N PRO A 434 -15.56 16.58 16.84
CA PRO A 434 -15.66 17.94 17.39
C PRO A 434 -16.08 18.98 16.34
N LEU A 435 -15.65 18.80 15.09
CA LEU A 435 -15.95 19.71 14.00
C LEU A 435 -17.42 19.58 13.58
N TYR A 436 -17.95 18.35 13.53
CA TYR A 436 -19.37 18.12 13.32
C TYR A 436 -20.24 18.70 14.44
N ILE A 437 -19.84 18.51 15.69
CA ILE A 437 -20.54 19.09 16.84
C ILE A 437 -20.54 20.62 16.75
N LYS A 438 -19.40 21.23 16.43
CA LYS A 438 -19.29 22.68 16.26
C LYS A 438 -20.17 23.19 15.12
N ALA A 439 -20.18 22.53 13.96
CA ALA A 439 -21.00 22.92 12.83
C ALA A 439 -22.51 22.84 13.12
N LEU A 440 -22.95 21.91 13.99
CA LEU A 440 -24.34 21.81 14.44
C LEU A 440 -24.72 22.83 15.54
N MET A 441 -23.73 23.49 16.15
CA MET A 441 -23.95 24.56 17.14
C MET A 441 -24.05 25.95 16.52
N GLU A 442 -23.47 26.13 15.33
CA GLU A 442 -23.55 27.35 14.49
C GLU A 442 -24.87 27.37 13.71
#